data_AF-A0A972J0V9-F1
#
_entry.id   AF-A0A972J0V9-F1
#
_cell.length_a   1.000
_cell.length_b   1.000
_cell.length_c   1.000
_cell.angle_alpha   90.00
_cell.angle_beta   90.00
_cell.angle_gamma   90.00
#
_symmetry.space_group_name_H-M   'P 1'
#
loop_
_entity.id
_entity.type
_entity.pdbx_description
1 polymer ?
#
loop_
_entity_poly.entity_id
_entity_poly.type
_entity_poly.pdbx_seq_one_letter_code
_entity_poly.pdbx_strand_id
1 'polypeptide(L)'
;IDTTEIKFPARLAAFVAPLAEFYYKITRTKPKFTRYSIETLRSNSRISSYKARRELGYQPRRLYDSIKETVDWWKINVHKTISALRTKTQKS
;
A
#
# COMPACT_ATOMS: atom_id res chain seq x y z
N ILE A 1 -2.23 -6.56 -18.07
CA ILE A 1 -2.62 -5.22 -17.55
C ILE A 1 -1.37 -4.38 -17.64
N ASP A 2 -1.21 -3.61 -18.71
CA ASP A 2 -0.13 -2.62 -18.81
C ASP A 2 -0.52 -1.40 -17.98
N THR A 3 -0.11 -1.41 -16.72
CA THR A 3 -0.20 -0.24 -15.85
C THR A 3 1.00 0.66 -16.10
N THR A 4 0.74 1.95 -16.35
CA THR A 4 1.78 2.99 -16.39
C THR A 4 2.47 3.07 -15.03
N GLU A 5 3.66 2.49 -14.91
CA GLU A 5 4.48 2.56 -13.72
C GLU A 5 5.25 3.89 -13.71
N ILE A 6 4.98 4.76 -12.73
CA ILE A 6 5.73 6.01 -12.54
C ILE A 6 6.84 5.77 -11.51
N LYS A 7 8.09 5.80 -11.95
CA LYS A 7 9.27 5.61 -11.09
C LYS A 7 9.77 6.96 -10.57
N PHE A 8 9.69 7.16 -9.26
CA PHE A 8 10.25 8.34 -8.58
C PHE A 8 11.58 8.02 -7.91
N PRO A 9 12.62 8.88 -8.04
CA PRO A 9 13.87 8.72 -7.31
C PRO A 9 13.64 8.80 -5.79
N ALA A 10 14.21 7.86 -5.03
CA ALA A 10 14.05 7.81 -3.58
C ALA A 10 14.54 9.09 -2.85
N ARG A 11 15.57 9.77 -3.40
CA ARG A 11 16.07 11.04 -2.87
C ARG A 11 15.07 12.18 -3.05
N LEU A 12 14.39 12.23 -4.20
CA LEU A 12 13.34 13.21 -4.47
C LEU A 12 12.12 12.96 -3.57
N ALA A 13 11.73 11.69 -3.41
CA ALA A 13 10.69 11.29 -2.46
C ALA A 13 10.99 11.75 -1.03
N ALA A 14 12.22 11.51 -0.54
CA ALA A 14 12.66 11.91 0.79
C ALA A 14 12.66 13.44 0.99
N PHE A 15 13.01 14.21 -0.04
CA PHE A 15 12.98 15.69 0.00
C PHE A 15 11.56 16.25 0.09
N VAL A 16 10.61 15.63 -0.62
CA VAL A 16 9.20 16.08 -0.63
C VAL A 16 8.42 15.62 0.61
N ALA A 17 8.90 14.58 1.31
CA ALA A 17 8.27 14.02 2.51
C ALA A 17 7.93 15.05 3.62
N PRO A 18 8.85 15.92 4.09
CA PRO A 18 8.54 16.93 5.11
C PRO A 18 7.52 17.97 4.62
N LEU A 19 7.58 18.34 3.33
CA LEU A 19 6.61 19.26 2.73
C LEU A 19 5.21 18.64 2.67
N ALA A 20 5.13 17.34 2.34
CA ALA A 20 3.90 16.58 2.36
C ALA A 20 3.32 16.48 3.79
N GLU A 21 4.14 16.20 4.80
CA GLU A 21 3.70 16.17 6.20
C GLU A 21 3.15 17.51 6.68
N PHE A 22 3.79 18.62 6.30
CA PHE A 22 3.31 19.97 6.61
C PHE A 22 1.98 20.27 5.90
N TYR A 23 1.87 19.92 4.61
CA TYR A 23 0.63 20.04 3.86
C TYR A 23 -0.51 19.25 4.51
N TYR A 24 -0.27 17.98 4.87
CA TYR A 24 -1.29 17.14 5.50
C TYR A 24 -1.72 17.63 6.90
N LYS A 25 -0.81 18.27 7.66
CA LYS A 25 -1.16 18.93 8.93
C LYS A 25 -2.14 20.08 8.71
N ILE A 26 -1.94 20.88 7.66
CA ILE A 26 -2.82 22.00 7.32
C ILE A 26 -4.16 21.50 6.77
N THR A 27 -4.14 20.53 5.86
CA THR A 27 -5.35 20.03 5.21
C THR A 27 -6.16 19.05 6.07
N ARG A 28 -5.65 18.65 7.25
CA ARG A 28 -6.24 17.63 8.16
C ARG A 28 -6.67 16.34 7.44
N THR A 29 -5.99 15.99 6.35
CA THR A 29 -6.27 14.77 5.60
C THR A 29 -5.28 13.68 5.99
N LYS A 30 -5.75 12.42 6.02
CA LYS A 30 -4.90 11.28 6.39
C LYS A 30 -3.71 11.19 5.43
N PRO A 31 -2.47 11.33 5.92
CA PRO A 31 -1.30 11.37 5.06
C PRO A 31 -1.04 9.99 4.46
N LYS A 32 -0.93 9.91 3.12
CA LYS A 32 -0.63 8.67 2.39
C LYS A 32 0.85 8.54 2.07
N PHE A 33 1.54 9.68 2.01
CA PHE A 33 2.95 9.80 1.71
C PHE A 33 3.62 10.55 2.87
N THR A 34 4.36 9.82 3.70
CA THR A 34 5.07 10.35 4.88
C THR A 34 6.53 9.94 4.82
N ARG A 35 7.37 10.63 5.60
CA ARG A 35 8.78 10.25 5.76
C ARG A 35 8.89 8.82 6.29
N TYR A 36 8.00 8.45 7.20
CA TYR A 36 7.93 7.09 7.75
C TYR A 36 7.68 6.03 6.65
N SER A 37 6.70 6.25 5.76
CA SER A 37 6.43 5.32 4.66
C SER A 37 7.62 5.17 3.71
N ILE A 38 8.29 6.27 3.37
CA ILE A 38 9.47 6.24 2.48
C ILE A 38 10.63 5.50 3.13
N GLU A 39 10.90 5.78 4.41
CA GLU A 39 11.97 5.12 5.14
C GLU A 39 11.70 3.62 5.30
N THR A 40 10.44 3.24 5.56
CA THR A 40 10.00 1.83 5.62
C THR A 40 10.16 1.13 4.28
N LEU A 41 9.87 1.80 3.16
CA LEU A 41 10.06 1.22 1.82
C LEU A 41 11.54 1.08 1.44
N ARG A 42 12.40 1.96 1.97
CA ARG A 42 13.86 1.89 1.77
C ARG A 42 14.52 0.86 2.68
N SER A 43 13.94 0.55 3.83
CA SER A 43 14.45 -0.48 4.70
C SER A 43 14.23 -1.85 4.04
N ASN A 44 15.32 -2.53 3.71
CA ASN A 44 15.27 -3.87 3.13
C ASN A 44 14.67 -4.84 4.16
N SER A 45 13.35 -5.05 4.09
CA SER A 45 12.64 -5.95 5.00
C SER A 45 12.76 -7.39 4.50
N ARG A 46 13.76 -8.13 4.99
CA ARG A 46 13.88 -9.58 4.79
C ARG A 46 13.02 -10.33 5.79
N ILE A 47 11.76 -10.57 5.43
CA ILE A 47 10.79 -11.27 6.30
C ILE A 47 10.86 -12.78 6.03
N SER A 48 10.98 -13.59 7.09
CA SER A 48 10.97 -15.06 7.00
C SER A 48 9.92 -15.65 7.94
N SER A 49 9.19 -16.66 7.45
CA SER A 49 8.22 -17.44 8.22
C SER A 49 8.81 -18.73 8.79
N TYR A 50 10.12 -18.94 8.69
CA TYR A 50 10.77 -20.22 9.02
C TYR A 50 10.49 -20.70 10.45
N LYS A 51 10.60 -19.80 11.45
CA LYS A 51 10.35 -20.15 12.86
C LYS A 51 8.90 -20.64 13.07
N ALA A 52 7.92 -19.94 12.51
CA ALA A 52 6.51 -20.30 12.63
C ALA A 52 6.21 -21.65 11.96
N ARG A 53 6.83 -21.95 10.82
CA ARG A 53 6.71 -23.26 10.15
C ARG A 53 7.21 -24.38 11.05
N ARG A 54 8.37 -24.17 11.69
CA ARG A 54 9.03 -25.16 12.55
C ARG A 54 8.29 -25.39 13.86
N GLU A 55 7.87 -24.34 14.54
CA GLU A 55 7.35 -24.43 15.91
C GLU A 55 5.84 -24.57 15.99
N LEU A 56 5.11 -24.02 15.02
CA LEU A 56 3.65 -23.97 15.04
C LEU A 56 3.01 -24.80 13.92
N GLY A 57 3.82 -25.49 13.10
CA GLY A 57 3.34 -26.17 11.90
C GLY A 57 2.69 -25.22 10.90
N TYR A 58 3.08 -23.94 10.90
CA TYR A 58 2.48 -22.93 10.03
C TYR A 58 2.68 -23.29 8.55
N GLN A 59 1.60 -23.37 7.76
CA GLN A 59 1.67 -23.66 6.33
C GLN A 59 1.02 -22.50 5.55
N PRO A 60 1.82 -21.48 5.14
CA PRO A 60 1.27 -20.37 4.38
C PRO A 60 0.93 -20.81 2.95
N ARG A 61 -0.25 -20.41 2.48
CA ARG A 61 -0.60 -20.45 1.05
C ARG A 61 0.28 -19.50 0.24
N ARG A 62 0.29 -19.63 -1.09
CA ARG A 62 1.06 -18.73 -1.95
C ARG A 62 0.52 -17.30 -1.79
N LEU A 63 1.44 -16.34 -1.65
CA LEU A 63 1.08 -14.92 -1.47
C LEU A 63 0.26 -14.40 -2.64
N TYR A 64 0.57 -14.86 -3.86
CA TYR A 64 -0.17 -14.50 -5.08
C TYR A 64 -1.67 -14.81 -4.95
N ASP A 65 -2.03 -16.00 -4.48
CA ASP A 65 -3.43 -16.40 -4.35
C ASP A 65 -4.17 -15.50 -3.35
N SER A 66 -3.50 -15.15 -2.25
CA SER A 66 -4.04 -14.22 -1.25
C SER A 66 -4.32 -12.84 -1.83
N ILE A 67 -3.36 -12.30 -2.60
CA ILE A 67 -3.51 -10.99 -3.23
C ILE A 67 -4.62 -11.03 -4.27
N LYS A 68 -4.63 -12.06 -5.12
CA LYS A 68 -5.65 -12.24 -6.15
C LYS A 68 -7.05 -12.25 -5.56
N GLU A 69 -7.29 -13.10 -4.56
CA GLU A 69 -8.59 -13.19 -3.89
C GLU A 69 -9.00 -11.88 -3.21
N THR A 70 -8.05 -11.16 -2.60
CA THR A 70 -8.33 -9.86 -1.98
C THR A 70 -8.79 -8.84 -3.03
N VAL A 71 -8.11 -8.79 -4.18
CA VAL A 71 -8.48 -7.91 -5.30
C VAL A 71 -9.83 -8.32 -5.89
N ASP A 72 -10.07 -9.61 -6.08
CA ASP A 72 -11.32 -10.12 -6.63
C ASP A 72 -12.50 -9.84 -5.68
N TRP A 73 -12.28 -9.97 -4.36
CA TRP A 73 -13.27 -9.57 -3.34
C TRP A 73 -13.61 -8.09 -3.44
N TRP A 74 -12.62 -7.20 -3.62
CA TRP A 74 -12.87 -5.77 -3.84
C TRP A 74 -13.68 -5.50 -5.10
N LYS A 75 -13.38 -6.17 -6.22
CA LYS A 75 -14.13 -6.01 -7.48
C LYS A 75 -15.60 -6.41 -7.36
N ILE A 76 -15.88 -7.48 -6.62
CA ILE A 76 -17.26 -7.94 -6.38
C ILE A 76 -17.99 -7.00 -5.41
N ASN A 77 -17.29 -6.53 -4.38
CA ASN A 77 -17.87 -5.71 -3.31
C ASN A 77 -17.63 -4.20 -3.52
N VAL A 78 -17.46 -3.75 -4.77
CA VAL A 78 -17.21 -2.32 -5.07
C VAL A 78 -18.26 -1.46 -4.38
N HIS A 79 -19.56 -1.77 -4.49
CA HIS A 79 -20.63 -1.00 -3.84
C HIS A 79 -20.50 -0.82 -2.32
N LYS A 80 -19.91 -1.79 -1.59
CA LYS A 80 -19.64 -1.69 -0.13
C LYS A 80 -18.34 -0.96 0.18
N THR A 81 -17.44 -0.88 -0.79
CA THR A 81 -16.09 -0.35 -0.64
C THR A 81 -15.89 0.98 -1.37
N ILE A 82 -16.86 1.48 -2.16
CA ILE A 82 -16.79 2.76 -2.90
C ILE A 82 -16.41 3.93 -1.99
N SER A 83 -16.86 3.97 -0.74
CA SER A 83 -16.48 5.04 0.21
C SER A 83 -14.99 4.98 0.61
N ALA A 84 -14.38 3.80 0.52
CA ALA A 84 -12.97 3.54 0.82
C ALA A 84 -12.09 3.50 -0.46
N LEU A 85 -12.66 3.11 -1.60
CA LEU A 85 -12.01 3.05 -2.89
C LEU A 85 -11.95 4.45 -3.49
N ARG A 86 -10.76 4.90 -3.86
CA ARG A 86 -10.62 6.19 -4.56
C ARG A 86 -10.92 6.03 -6.04
N THR A 87 -12.15 5.67 -6.39
CA THR A 87 -12.67 5.84 -7.74
C THR A 87 -12.94 7.33 -7.94
N LYS A 88 -12.41 7.95 -9.00
CA LYS A 88 -12.89 9.28 -9.40
C LYS A 88 -14.38 9.14 -9.66
N THR A 89 -15.21 9.80 -8.87
CA THR A 89 -16.61 10.07 -9.21
C THR A 89 -16.63 10.79 -10.56
N GLN A 90 -16.80 10.04 -11.65
CA GLN A 90 -17.30 10.58 -12.91
C GLN A 90 -18.79 10.78 -12.68
N LYS A 91 -19.14 11.98 -12.20
CA LYS A 91 -20.50 12.47 -12.16
C LYS A 91 -20.86 12.79 -13.61
N SER A 92 -21.69 11.94 -14.22
CA SER A 92 -22.49 12.30 -15.40
C SER A 92 -23.56 13.31 -15.00
#